data_AF-A0A2V9LMM3-F1
#
_entry.id   AF-A0A2V9LMM3-F1
#
_cell.length_a   1.000
_cell.length_b   1.000
_cell.length_c   1.000
_cell.angle_alpha   90.00
_cell.angle_beta   90.00
_cell.angle_gamma   90.00
#
_symmetry.space_group_name_H-M   'P 1'
#
loop_
_entity.id
_entity.type
_entity.pdbx_description
1 polymer ?
#
loop_
_entity_poly.entity_id
_entity_poly.type
_entity_poly.pdbx_seq_one_letter_code
_entity_poly.pdbx_strand_id
1 'polypeptide(L)'
;MQHPLYGVLAEFENTEDLIAAVRRVREAGYEKIDAFTPFPVEGLADAVGFSASRVPVVTFIGGLIGCLGGFLLQYYPNVSGYPLDIGGRPENSWPAFIPITFELTILSAALATVFGMLALNGLPTPYHPVFNAPRFQLASRNRFFLCIKARDPKFNLQAVRKLLAGLRATDVTEIAF
;
A
#
# COMPACT_ATOMS: atom_id res chain seq x y z
N MET A 1 -14.73 10.51 -31.10
CA MET A 1 -14.36 11.05 -29.78
C MET A 1 -13.38 10.06 -29.17
N GLN A 2 -12.10 10.42 -29.05
CA GLN A 2 -11.09 9.54 -28.45
C GLN A 2 -11.29 9.56 -26.94
N HIS A 3 -11.74 8.44 -26.36
CA HIS A 3 -11.85 8.32 -24.91
C HIS A 3 -10.45 8.48 -24.31
N PRO A 4 -10.28 9.24 -23.22
CA PRO A 4 -9.01 9.32 -22.55
C PRO A 4 -8.62 7.91 -22.10
N LEU A 5 -7.43 7.45 -22.51
CA LEU A 5 -6.93 6.11 -22.21
C LEU A 5 -6.24 6.11 -20.85
N TYR A 6 -6.61 5.19 -19.97
CA TYR A 6 -5.94 4.97 -18.69
C TYR A 6 -4.63 4.20 -18.87
N GLY A 7 -4.65 3.15 -19.72
CA GLY A 7 -3.49 2.31 -19.99
C GLY A 7 -3.83 1.06 -20.79
N VAL A 8 -2.85 0.18 -20.95
CA VAL A 8 -3.03 -1.15 -21.56
C VAL A 8 -2.76 -2.21 -20.49
N LEU A 9 -3.64 -3.20 -20.41
CA LEU A 9 -3.60 -4.31 -19.47
C LEU A 9 -3.29 -5.61 -20.20
N ALA A 10 -2.33 -6.38 -19.70
CA ALA A 10 -2.03 -7.72 -20.15
C ALA A 10 -2.40 -8.75 -19.07
N GLU A 11 -3.12 -9.81 -19.45
CA GLU A 11 -3.47 -10.94 -18.60
C GLU A 11 -2.44 -12.07 -18.72
N PHE A 12 -2.09 -12.70 -17.61
CA PHE A 12 -1.18 -13.85 -17.52
C PHE A 12 -1.80 -14.98 -16.68
N GLU A 13 -1.41 -16.21 -17.00
CA GLU A 13 -1.86 -17.40 -16.28
C GLU A 13 -0.98 -17.74 -15.07
N ASN A 14 0.31 -17.42 -15.15
CA ASN A 14 1.32 -17.81 -14.16
C ASN A 14 2.11 -16.61 -13.62
N THR A 15 2.63 -16.76 -12.41
CA THR A 15 3.47 -15.75 -11.73
C THR A 15 4.81 -15.54 -12.43
N GLU A 16 5.41 -16.58 -12.99
CA GLU A 16 6.72 -16.54 -13.63
C GLU A 16 6.67 -15.71 -14.91
N ASP A 17 5.63 -15.92 -15.72
CA ASP A 17 5.39 -15.18 -16.96
C ASP A 17 5.13 -13.69 -16.65
N LEU A 18 4.40 -13.39 -15.56
CA LEU A 18 4.20 -12.02 -15.09
C LEU A 18 5.52 -11.34 -14.70
N ILE A 19 6.34 -11.99 -13.86
CA ILE A 19 7.63 -11.40 -13.41
C ILE A 19 8.55 -11.17 -14.61
N ALA A 20 8.64 -12.13 -15.53
CA ALA A 20 9.43 -11.99 -16.75
C ALA A 20 8.90 -10.84 -17.63
N ALA A 21 7.58 -10.69 -17.74
CA ALA A 21 6.95 -9.58 -18.45
C ALA A 21 7.28 -8.23 -17.80
N VAL A 22 7.14 -8.11 -16.48
CA VAL A 22 7.48 -6.89 -15.72
C VAL A 22 8.94 -6.49 -15.95
N ARG A 23 9.87 -7.44 -15.85
CA ARG A 23 11.30 -7.18 -16.09
C ARG A 23 11.55 -6.64 -17.49
N ARG A 24 10.99 -7.28 -18.53
CA ARG A 24 11.12 -6.82 -19.92
C ARG A 24 10.51 -5.45 -20.15
N VAL A 25 9.38 -5.15 -19.51
CA VAL A 25 8.74 -3.84 -19.60
C VAL A 25 9.59 -2.75 -18.92
N ARG A 26 10.22 -3.08 -17.79
CA ARG A 26 11.20 -2.19 -17.12
C ARG A 26 12.47 -2.00 -17.93
N GLU A 27 13.03 -3.06 -18.51
CA GLU A 27 14.19 -3.00 -19.43
C GLU A 27 13.86 -2.17 -20.68
N ALA A 28 12.61 -2.23 -21.15
CA ALA A 28 12.12 -1.38 -22.22
C ALA A 28 11.93 0.09 -21.79
N GLY A 29 12.16 0.44 -20.52
CA GLY A 29 12.18 1.80 -20.01
C GLY A 29 10.82 2.38 -19.64
N TYR A 30 9.81 1.55 -19.40
CA TYR A 30 8.54 2.01 -18.83
C TYR A 30 8.64 2.05 -17.30
N GLU A 31 8.21 3.15 -16.69
CA GLU A 31 8.29 3.40 -15.25
C GLU A 31 6.92 3.39 -14.57
N LYS A 32 5.86 3.79 -15.27
CA LYS A 32 4.50 3.86 -14.73
C LYS A 32 3.75 2.56 -14.99
N ILE A 33 4.18 1.52 -14.30
CA ILE A 33 3.60 0.17 -14.39
C ILE A 33 3.03 -0.28 -13.06
N ASP A 34 1.91 -1.00 -13.11
CA ASP A 34 1.31 -1.67 -11.94
C ASP A 34 1.10 -3.15 -12.26
N ALA A 35 1.29 -4.01 -11.27
CA ALA A 35 0.95 -5.42 -11.36
C ALA A 35 -0.18 -5.74 -10.37
N PHE A 36 -1.21 -6.45 -10.84
CA PHE A 36 -2.35 -6.88 -10.03
C PHE A 36 -2.32 -8.39 -9.89
N THR A 37 -2.26 -8.87 -8.66
CA THR A 37 -2.15 -10.29 -8.33
C THR A 37 -3.13 -10.65 -7.21
N PRO A 38 -3.71 -11.87 -7.22
CA PRO A 38 -4.68 -12.28 -6.19
C PRO A 38 -4.03 -12.52 -4.82
N PHE A 39 -2.71 -12.71 -4.80
CA PHE A 39 -1.91 -12.92 -3.59
C PHE A 39 -0.53 -12.26 -3.76
N PRO A 40 0.22 -12.05 -2.66
CA PRO A 40 1.58 -11.51 -2.72
C PRO A 40 2.52 -12.45 -3.47
N VAL A 41 3.17 -11.95 -4.52
CA VAL A 41 4.16 -12.70 -5.30
C VAL A 41 5.55 -12.22 -4.93
N GLU A 42 6.42 -13.14 -4.53
CA GLU A 42 7.80 -12.84 -4.12
C GLU A 42 8.59 -12.21 -5.27
N GLY A 43 9.36 -11.15 -4.97
CA GLY A 43 10.17 -10.43 -5.96
C GLY A 43 9.42 -9.59 -6.99
N LEU A 44 8.07 -9.62 -7.00
CA LEU A 44 7.27 -8.80 -7.92
C LEU A 44 7.40 -7.31 -7.61
N ALA A 45 7.38 -6.95 -6.32
CA ALA A 45 7.52 -5.55 -5.90
C ALA A 45 8.84 -4.93 -6.37
N ASP A 46 9.94 -5.67 -6.23
CA ASP A 46 11.27 -5.26 -6.68
C ASP A 46 11.36 -5.20 -8.22
N ALA A 47 10.73 -6.16 -8.90
CA ALA A 47 10.66 -6.19 -10.36
C ALA A 47 9.91 -4.97 -10.93
N VAL A 48 8.76 -4.63 -10.33
CA VAL A 48 7.97 -3.44 -10.66
C VAL A 48 8.76 -2.16 -10.34
N GLY A 49 9.60 -2.21 -9.31
CA GLY A 49 10.42 -1.08 -8.87
C GLY A 49 9.76 -0.26 -7.77
N PHE A 50 8.91 -0.88 -6.95
CA PHE A 50 8.41 -0.22 -5.75
C PHE A 50 9.58 0.07 -4.79
N SER A 51 9.62 1.31 -4.29
CA SER A 51 10.57 1.71 -3.25
C SER A 51 10.05 1.38 -1.86
N ALA A 52 10.94 1.43 -0.86
CA ALA A 52 10.59 1.17 0.54
C ALA A 52 9.34 1.95 0.97
N SER A 53 8.39 1.24 1.60
CA SER A 53 7.15 1.83 2.08
C SER A 53 7.42 2.85 3.17
N ARG A 54 6.66 3.96 3.16
CA ARG A 54 6.69 4.98 4.24
C ARG A 54 5.82 4.59 5.44
N VAL A 55 5.03 3.52 5.35
CA VAL A 55 4.14 3.04 6.42
C VAL A 55 4.88 2.83 7.74
N PRO A 56 6.06 2.16 7.80
CA PRO A 56 6.76 1.93 9.07
C PRO A 56 7.14 3.23 9.80
N VAL A 57 7.47 4.30 9.06
CA VAL A 57 7.79 5.60 9.66
C VAL A 57 6.54 6.22 10.29
N VAL A 58 5.39 6.15 9.61
CA VAL A 58 4.11 6.63 10.12
C VAL A 58 3.71 5.84 11.38
N THR A 59 3.87 4.52 11.36
CA THR A 59 3.63 3.64 12.52
C THR A 59 4.49 4.02 13.71
N PHE A 60 5.79 4.26 13.49
CA PHE A 60 6.72 4.63 14.55
C PHE A 60 6.35 5.97 15.19
N ILE A 61 6.05 6.99 14.38
CA ILE A 61 5.63 8.29 14.89
C ILE A 61 4.31 8.17 15.68
N GLY A 62 3.35 7.41 15.16
CA GLY A 62 2.08 7.15 15.86
C GLY A 62 2.28 6.44 17.21
N GLY A 63 3.16 5.44 17.26
CA GLY A 63 3.52 4.77 18.49
C GLY A 63 4.20 5.70 19.50
N LEU A 64 5.14 6.54 19.06
CA LEU A 64 5.82 7.51 19.92
C LEU A 64 4.85 8.52 20.52
N ILE A 65 3.90 9.03 19.72
CA ILE A 65 2.83 9.91 20.19
C ILE A 65 1.95 9.19 21.22
N GLY A 66 1.58 7.93 20.97
CA GLY A 66 0.79 7.12 21.90
C GLY A 66 1.52 6.84 23.22
N CYS A 67 2.83 6.59 23.16
CA CYS A 67 3.67 6.35 24.33
C CYS A 67 3.78 7.62 25.19
N LEU A 68 4.17 8.74 24.59
CA LEU A 68 4.27 10.02 25.30
C LEU A 68 2.90 10.44 25.84
N GLY A 69 1.86 10.34 25.01
CA GLY A 69 0.49 10.65 25.39
C GLY A 69 -0.01 9.78 26.55
N GLY A 70 0.24 8.48 26.52
CA GLY A 70 -0.20 7.56 27.56
C GLY A 70 0.52 7.73 28.89
N PHE A 71 1.81 8.05 28.86
CA PHE A 71 2.55 8.37 30.08
C PHE A 71 2.09 9.71 30.66
N LEU A 72 1.99 10.76 29.84
CA LEU A 72 1.59 12.10 30.27
C LEU A 72 0.15 12.15 30.76
N LEU A 73 -0.75 11.37 30.14
CA LEU A 73 -2.15 11.24 30.54
C LEU A 73 -2.29 10.73 31.97
N GLN A 74 -1.36 9.89 32.44
CA GLN A 74 -1.36 9.35 33.80
C GLN A 74 -0.57 10.23 34.75
N TYR A 75 0.57 10.76 34.29
CA TYR A 75 1.44 11.62 35.09
C TYR A 75 0.73 12.91 35.50
N TYR A 76 0.05 13.58 34.57
CA TYR A 76 -0.63 14.84 34.82
C TYR A 76 -1.64 14.77 35.98
N PRO A 77 -2.67 13.89 35.98
CA PRO A 77 -3.65 13.84 37.06
C PRO A 77 -3.05 13.39 38.39
N ASN A 78 -2.12 12.41 38.38
CA ASN A 78 -1.58 11.85 39.62
C ASN A 78 -0.57 12.77 40.33
N VAL A 79 0.16 13.61 39.59
CA VAL A 79 1.26 14.42 40.16
C VAL A 79 0.93 15.91 40.21
N SER A 80 0.21 16.46 39.23
CA SER A 80 -0.01 17.91 39.13
C SER A 80 -1.48 18.34 39.16
N GLY A 81 -2.39 17.49 38.67
CA GLY A 81 -3.81 17.83 38.53
C GLY A 81 -4.55 17.69 39.85
N TYR A 82 -4.59 16.46 40.40
CA TYR A 82 -5.26 16.18 41.66
C TYR A 82 -4.63 14.96 42.35
N PRO A 83 -3.50 15.18 43.04
CA PRO A 83 -2.81 14.09 43.71
C PRO A 83 -3.67 13.46 44.81
N LEU A 84 -3.77 12.14 44.77
CA LEU A 84 -4.55 11.35 45.71
C LEU A 84 -3.64 10.33 46.39
N ASP A 85 -3.71 10.25 47.71
CA ASP A 85 -3.09 9.15 48.45
C ASP A 85 -3.92 7.87 48.28
N ILE A 86 -3.48 6.99 47.38
CA ILE A 86 -4.09 5.70 47.12
C ILE A 86 -3.17 4.60 47.65
N GLY A 87 -3.44 4.16 48.87
CA GLY A 87 -2.72 3.05 49.50
C GLY A 87 -1.25 3.36 49.83
N GLY A 88 -0.93 4.63 50.12
CA GLY A 88 0.42 5.06 50.53
C GLY A 88 1.47 5.01 49.44
N ARG A 89 1.06 4.91 48.17
CA ARG A 89 1.98 4.82 47.02
C ARG A 89 2.49 6.21 46.64
N PRO A 90 3.72 6.32 46.10
CA PRO A 90 4.21 7.58 45.55
C PRO A 90 3.30 8.09 44.43
N GLU A 91 3.05 9.39 44.39
CA GLU A 91 2.26 10.05 43.33
C GLU A 91 2.81 9.74 41.94
N ASN A 92 4.13 9.74 41.79
CA ASN A 92 4.82 9.28 40.59
C ASN A 92 5.10 7.76 40.62
N SER A 93 4.03 6.97 40.53
CA SER A 93 4.09 5.50 40.45
C SER A 93 4.38 5.01 39.02
N TRP A 94 5.50 5.45 38.44
CA TRP A 94 5.86 5.15 37.04
C TRP A 94 5.78 3.66 36.62
N PRO A 95 6.08 2.65 37.48
CA PRO A 95 5.94 1.25 37.08
C PRO A 95 4.48 0.86 36.85
N ALA A 96 3.54 1.45 37.61
CA ALA A 96 2.11 1.21 37.45
C ALA A 96 1.55 1.87 36.18
N PHE A 97 2.26 2.87 35.62
CA PHE A 97 1.85 3.56 34.40
C PHE A 97 2.23 2.81 33.12
N ILE A 98 3.17 1.86 33.21
CA ILE A 98 3.70 1.11 32.06
C ILE A 98 2.60 0.36 31.29
N PRO A 99 1.69 -0.41 31.93
CA PRO A 99 0.69 -1.18 31.19
C PRO A 99 -0.20 -0.29 30.31
N ILE A 100 -0.71 0.82 30.86
CA ILE A 100 -1.56 1.76 30.12
C ILE A 100 -0.77 2.48 29.02
N THR A 101 0.48 2.87 29.30
CA THR A 101 1.37 3.49 28.32
C THR A 101 1.64 2.54 27.14
N PHE A 102 1.88 1.27 27.43
CA PHE A 102 2.09 0.22 26.44
C PHE A 102 0.86 0.02 25.55
N GLU A 103 -0.34 -0.10 26.14
CA GLU A 103 -1.59 -0.25 25.39
C GLU A 103 -1.85 0.96 24.49
N LEU A 104 -1.65 2.18 24.99
CA LEU A 104 -1.83 3.40 24.19
C LEU A 104 -0.80 3.56 23.08
N THR A 105 0.43 3.06 23.30
CA THR A 105 1.47 2.97 22.28
C THR A 105 1.01 2.05 21.14
N ILE A 106 0.55 0.83 21.47
CA ILE A 106 0.10 -0.15 20.48
C ILE A 106 -1.13 0.35 19.74
N LEU A 107 -2.13 0.87 20.46
CA LEU A 107 -3.35 1.40 19.87
C LEU A 107 -3.03 2.51 18.86
N SER A 108 -2.21 3.49 19.26
CA SER A 108 -1.85 4.63 18.41
C SER A 108 -1.01 4.20 17.21
N ALA A 109 -0.07 3.27 17.41
CA ALA A 109 0.72 2.68 16.33
C ALA A 109 -0.16 1.92 15.33
N ALA A 110 -1.11 1.12 15.81
CA ALA A 110 -2.02 0.35 14.97
C ALA A 110 -2.93 1.26 14.13
N LEU A 111 -3.53 2.29 14.74
CA LEU A 111 -4.35 3.27 14.03
C LEU A 111 -3.52 4.02 12.99
N ALA A 112 -2.34 4.51 13.35
CA ALA A 112 -1.43 5.19 12.42
C ALA A 112 -1.01 4.27 11.25
N THR A 113 -0.80 2.98 11.52
CA THR A 113 -0.48 1.99 10.48
C THR A 113 -1.63 1.81 9.50
N VAL A 114 -2.84 1.57 10.01
CA VAL A 114 -4.02 1.32 9.16
C VAL A 114 -4.34 2.56 8.33
N PHE A 115 -4.50 3.73 8.96
CA PHE A 115 -4.82 4.96 8.25
C PHE A 115 -3.68 5.42 7.35
N GLY A 116 -2.42 5.23 7.78
CA GLY A 116 -1.24 5.54 6.98
C GLY A 116 -1.16 4.66 5.73
N MET A 117 -1.39 3.35 5.86
CA MET A 117 -1.42 2.42 4.73
C MET A 117 -2.55 2.78 3.75
N LEU A 118 -3.75 3.04 4.25
CA LEU A 118 -4.88 3.45 3.42
C LEU A 118 -4.55 4.74 2.64
N ALA A 119 -4.09 5.78 3.32
CA ALA A 119 -3.77 7.06 2.71
C ALA A 119 -2.62 6.96 1.68
N LEU A 120 -1.54 6.24 2.00
CA LEU A 120 -0.39 6.07 1.10
C LEU A 120 -0.72 5.25 -0.15
N ASN A 121 -1.67 4.32 -0.03
CA ASN A 121 -2.19 3.55 -1.17
C ASN A 121 -3.28 4.30 -1.96
N GLY A 122 -3.67 5.51 -1.54
CA GLY A 122 -4.76 6.27 -2.16
C GLY A 122 -6.15 5.70 -1.89
N LEU A 123 -6.33 4.97 -0.78
CA LEU A 123 -7.61 4.43 -0.36
C LEU A 123 -8.32 5.38 0.62
N PRO A 124 -9.66 5.44 0.62
CA PRO A 124 -10.59 4.66 -0.20
C PRO A 124 -10.69 5.19 -1.65
N THR A 125 -10.54 4.29 -2.62
CA THR A 125 -10.83 4.57 -4.05
C THR A 125 -11.95 3.62 -4.49
N PRO A 126 -13.24 4.01 -4.37
CA PRO A 126 -14.36 3.15 -4.73
C PRO A 126 -14.40 2.82 -6.22
N TYR A 127 -13.90 3.71 -7.06
CA TYR A 127 -13.82 3.52 -8.51
C TYR A 127 -12.37 3.70 -8.99
N HIS A 128 -11.84 2.65 -9.60
CA HIS A 128 -10.55 2.67 -10.28
C HIS A 128 -10.76 2.26 -11.74
N PRO A 129 -10.23 2.99 -12.76
CA PRO A 129 -10.50 2.72 -14.18
C PRO A 129 -10.18 1.30 -14.65
N VAL A 130 -9.24 0.62 -13.99
CA VAL A 130 -8.87 -0.77 -14.29
C VAL A 130 -10.04 -1.75 -14.12
N PHE A 131 -11.05 -1.42 -13.30
CA PHE A 131 -12.26 -2.21 -13.17
C PHE A 131 -13.12 -2.25 -14.44
N ASN A 132 -12.91 -1.34 -15.40
CA ASN A 132 -13.61 -1.35 -16.69
C ASN A 132 -13.14 -2.51 -17.61
N ALA A 133 -12.02 -3.17 -17.31
CA ALA A 133 -11.54 -4.27 -18.11
C ALA A 133 -12.39 -5.54 -17.88
N PRO A 134 -12.95 -6.18 -18.92
CA PRO A 134 -13.97 -7.24 -18.78
C PRO A 134 -13.55 -8.42 -17.89
N ARG A 135 -12.27 -8.80 -17.92
CA ARG A 135 -11.72 -9.95 -17.20
C ARG A 135 -11.02 -9.59 -15.89
N PHE A 136 -11.01 -8.32 -15.49
CA PHE A 136 -10.26 -7.89 -14.30
C PHE A 136 -10.82 -8.45 -12.98
N GLN A 137 -12.08 -8.90 -12.96
CA GLN A 137 -12.63 -9.63 -11.81
C GLN A 137 -11.82 -10.89 -11.46
N LEU A 138 -11.06 -11.45 -12.42
CA LEU A 138 -10.18 -12.59 -12.20
C LEU A 138 -8.88 -12.23 -11.49
N ALA A 139 -8.54 -10.93 -11.39
CA ALA A 139 -7.33 -10.44 -10.72
C ALA A 139 -7.31 -10.80 -9.23
N SER A 140 -8.50 -10.94 -8.63
CA SER A 140 -8.67 -11.36 -7.23
C SER A 140 -8.99 -12.85 -7.08
N ARG A 141 -8.95 -13.64 -8.17
CA ARG A 141 -9.29 -15.07 -8.16
C ARG A 141 -8.14 -15.96 -8.58
N ASN A 142 -7.71 -15.87 -9.84
CA ASN A 142 -6.79 -16.84 -10.44
C ASN A 142 -5.97 -16.31 -11.62
N ARG A 143 -6.06 -15.01 -11.95
CA ARG A 143 -5.31 -14.41 -13.06
C ARG A 143 -4.42 -13.28 -12.57
N PHE A 144 -3.35 -13.06 -13.30
CA PHE A 144 -2.37 -12.03 -13.00
C PHE A 144 -2.41 -10.98 -14.10
N PHE A 145 -2.28 -9.70 -13.73
CA PHE A 145 -2.35 -8.62 -14.71
C PHE A 145 -1.17 -7.67 -14.59
N LEU A 146 -0.70 -7.18 -15.73
CA LEU A 146 0.28 -6.10 -15.83
C LEU A 146 -0.37 -4.92 -16.55
N CYS A 147 -0.37 -3.75 -15.93
CA CYS A 147 -0.86 -2.51 -16.52
C CYS A 147 0.29 -1.57 -16.80
N ILE A 148 0.36 -1.06 -18.04
CA ILE A 148 1.22 0.07 -18.40
C ILE A 148 0.32 1.29 -18.52
N LYS A 149 0.54 2.29 -17.66
CA LYS A 149 -0.29 3.49 -17.59
C LYS A 149 0.01 4.42 -18.76
N ALA A 150 -1.03 5.03 -19.32
CA ALA A 150 -0.91 6.01 -20.41
C ALA A 150 -0.17 7.31 -20.00
N ARG A 151 0.00 7.52 -18.69
CA ARG A 151 0.77 8.66 -18.13
C ARG A 151 2.28 8.47 -18.18
N ASP A 152 2.76 7.30 -18.63
CA ASP A 152 4.19 7.08 -18.82
C ASP A 152 4.74 7.97 -19.95
N PRO A 153 5.90 8.65 -19.78
CA PRO A 153 6.48 9.50 -20.82
C PRO A 153 6.78 8.76 -22.14
N LYS A 154 7.05 7.45 -22.08
CA LYS A 154 7.36 6.61 -23.24
C LYS A 154 6.11 5.95 -23.83
N PHE A 155 4.93 6.25 -23.31
CA PHE A 155 3.70 5.58 -23.70
C PHE A 155 3.33 5.84 -25.17
N ASN A 156 3.27 4.77 -25.95
CA ASN A 156 2.66 4.76 -27.27
C ASN A 156 1.78 3.52 -27.38
N LEU A 157 0.48 3.71 -27.65
CA LEU A 157 -0.51 2.63 -27.69
C LEU A 157 -0.09 1.45 -28.57
N GLN A 158 0.37 1.72 -29.80
CA GLN A 158 0.74 0.66 -30.74
C GLN A 158 2.01 -0.08 -30.28
N ALA A 159 3.01 0.66 -29.78
CA ALA A 159 4.25 0.07 -29.30
C ALA A 159 4.03 -0.78 -28.04
N VAL A 160 3.24 -0.28 -27.10
CA VAL A 160 2.87 -0.98 -25.86
C VAL A 160 2.07 -2.23 -26.17
N ARG A 161 1.06 -2.14 -27.05
CA ARG A 161 0.25 -3.29 -27.44
C ARG A 161 1.09 -4.36 -28.13
N LYS A 162 2.00 -3.96 -29.02
CA LYS A 162 2.94 -4.89 -29.67
C LYS A 162 3.90 -5.52 -28.67
N LEU A 163 4.40 -4.75 -27.71
CA LEU A 163 5.27 -5.25 -26.65
C LEU A 163 4.54 -6.29 -25.81
N LEU A 164 3.36 -5.95 -25.28
CA LEU A 164 2.57 -6.84 -24.43
C LEU A 164 2.10 -8.10 -25.17
N ALA A 165 1.72 -7.98 -26.44
CA ALA A 165 1.37 -9.14 -27.28
C ALA A 165 2.58 -10.06 -27.59
N GLY A 166 3.81 -9.54 -27.51
CA GLY A 166 5.04 -10.33 -27.62
C GLY A 166 5.49 -10.98 -26.30
N LEU A 167 4.87 -10.59 -25.19
CA LEU A 167 4.98 -11.29 -23.91
C LEU A 167 3.93 -12.40 -23.93
N ARG A 168 4.12 -13.50 -23.18
CA ARG A 168 3.19 -14.65 -23.13
C ARG A 168 1.83 -14.30 -22.46
N ALA A 169 1.27 -13.14 -22.78
CA ALA A 169 0.00 -12.67 -22.32
C ALA A 169 -1.12 -13.48 -22.99
N THR A 170 -2.09 -13.89 -22.17
CA THR A 170 -3.30 -14.58 -22.63
C THR A 170 -4.24 -13.61 -23.35
N ASP A 171 -4.29 -12.37 -22.88
CA ASP A 171 -5.13 -11.32 -23.45
C ASP A 171 -4.50 -9.93 -23.22
N VAL A 172 -4.78 -9.00 -24.13
CA VAL A 172 -4.31 -7.60 -24.04
C VAL A 172 -5.47 -6.67 -24.30
N THR A 173 -5.89 -5.95 -23.25
CA THR A 173 -7.06 -5.06 -23.26
C THR A 173 -6.65 -3.60 -23.03
N GLU A 174 -7.28 -2.70 -23.78
CA GLU A 174 -7.14 -1.25 -23.61
C GLU A 174 -8.17 -0.75 -22.58
N ILE A 175 -7.72 0.08 -21.63
CA ILE A 175 -8.58 0.59 -20.55
C ILE A 175 -8.80 2.09 -20.76
N ALA A 176 -10.07 2.49 -20.85
CA ALA A 176 -10.49 3.90 -20.80
C ALA A 176 -10.73 4.35 -19.36
N PHE A 177 -10.63 5.66 -19.12
CA PHE A 177 -11.01 6.29 -17.84
C PHE A 177 -12.50 6.13 -17.50
#